data_AF-A0A960JMZ7-F1
#
_entry.id   AF-A0A960JMZ7-F1
#
_cell.length_a   1.000
_cell.length_b   1.000
_cell.length_c   1.000
_cell.angle_alpha   90.00
_cell.angle_beta   90.00
_cell.angle_gamma   90.00
#
_symmetry.space_group_name_H-M   'P 1'
#
loop_
_entity.id
_entity.type
_entity.pdbx_description
1 polymer ?
#
loop_
_entity_poly.entity_id
_entity_poly.type
_entity_poly.pdbx_seq_one_letter_code
_entity_poly.pdbx_strand_id
1 'polypeptide(L)'
;GPGFWALTRHDDVRRVSTSPGEFSSYVGGPLRLTPDDGSLDQVRMVIIGMDPPDHRVFRSIVSKAFTPKMIAGLDESLRAETARVVGELRDRNECEFVADVAARIPMWSISE
;
A
#
# COMPACT_ATOMS: atom_id res chain seq x y z
N GLY A 1 -20.03 -17.57 -7.25
CA GLY A 1 -20.21 -16.11 -7.11
C GLY A 1 -20.44 -15.49 -8.48
N PRO A 2 -20.84 -14.22 -8.56
CA PRO A 2 -21.23 -13.56 -9.83
C PRO A 2 -20.10 -13.40 -10.86
N GLY A 3 -18.85 -13.74 -10.50
CA GLY A 3 -17.70 -13.69 -11.39
C GLY A 3 -17.03 -12.31 -11.45
N PHE A 4 -15.93 -12.22 -12.19
CA PHE A 4 -15.20 -10.99 -12.49
C PHE A 4 -14.26 -11.20 -13.69
N TRP A 5 -13.77 -10.11 -14.27
CA TRP A 5 -12.76 -10.16 -15.33
C TRP A 5 -11.35 -10.25 -14.73
N ALA A 6 -10.63 -11.33 -15.04
CA ALA A 6 -9.23 -11.48 -14.66
C ALA A 6 -8.33 -10.86 -15.74
N LEU A 7 -7.70 -9.72 -15.42
CA LEU A 7 -6.74 -9.07 -16.31
C LEU A 7 -5.36 -9.68 -16.07
N THR A 8 -4.78 -10.30 -17.10
CA THR A 8 -3.48 -11.01 -16.99
C THR A 8 -2.38 -10.37 -17.84
N ARG A 9 -2.72 -9.37 -18.67
CA ARG A 9 -1.76 -8.63 -19.50
C ARG A 9 -1.47 -7.28 -18.87
N HIS A 10 -0.19 -6.89 -18.90
CA HIS A 10 0.27 -5.59 -18.43
C HIS A 10 -0.53 -4.42 -19.02
N ASP A 11 -0.76 -4.44 -20.33
CA ASP A 11 -1.41 -3.32 -21.03
C ASP A 11 -2.87 -3.15 -20.62
N ASP A 12 -3.56 -4.26 -20.35
CA ASP A 12 -4.95 -4.24 -19.86
C ASP A 12 -5.01 -3.67 -18.43
N VAL A 13 -4.10 -4.11 -17.55
CA VAL A 13 -3.99 -3.57 -16.18
C VAL A 13 -3.70 -2.07 -16.23
N ARG A 14 -2.72 -1.65 -17.03
CA ARG A 14 -2.36 -0.24 -17.18
C ARG A 14 -3.55 0.59 -17.68
N ARG A 15 -4.26 0.12 -18.71
CA ARG A 15 -5.45 0.80 -19.25
C ARG A 15 -6.46 1.05 -18.12
N VAL A 16 -6.83 0.01 -17.38
CA VAL A 16 -7.80 0.09 -16.28
C VAL A 16 -7.32 1.06 -15.20
N SER A 17 -6.06 0.94 -14.76
CA SER A 17 -5.49 1.81 -13.72
C SER A 17 -5.40 3.29 -14.11
N THR A 18 -5.40 3.62 -15.40
CA THR A 18 -5.29 5.00 -15.90
C THR A 18 -6.61 5.62 -16.37
N SER A 19 -7.71 4.85 -16.40
CA SER A 19 -9.04 5.29 -16.85
C SER A 19 -10.08 5.29 -15.71
N PRO A 20 -9.92 6.10 -14.65
CA PRO A 20 -10.83 6.08 -13.49
C PRO A 20 -12.26 6.53 -13.82
N GLY A 21 -12.48 7.21 -14.96
CA GLY A 21 -13.83 7.53 -15.44
C GLY A 21 -14.57 6.32 -16.07
N GLU A 22 -13.84 5.29 -16.47
CA GLU A 22 -14.39 4.03 -16.98
C GLU A 22 -14.39 2.93 -15.89
N PHE A 23 -13.38 2.93 -15.01
CA PHE A 23 -13.16 1.91 -14.00
C PHE A 23 -13.10 2.53 -12.60
N SER A 24 -14.24 2.48 -11.91
CA SER A 24 -14.43 3.07 -10.58
C SER A 24 -13.82 2.22 -9.46
N SER A 25 -13.12 2.87 -8.53
CA SER A 25 -12.70 2.27 -7.25
C SER A 25 -13.79 2.35 -6.18
N TYR A 26 -14.78 3.23 -6.33
CA TYR A 26 -15.85 3.47 -5.36
C TYR A 26 -17.02 2.47 -5.43
N VAL A 27 -17.42 2.08 -6.65
CA VAL A 27 -18.64 1.28 -6.88
C VAL A 27 -18.49 -0.13 -6.31
N GLY A 28 -17.42 -0.83 -6.70
CA GLY A 28 -17.16 -2.22 -6.30
C GLY A 28 -16.04 -2.40 -5.27
N GLY A 29 -15.35 -1.31 -4.91
CA GLY A 29 -14.15 -1.36 -4.09
C GLY A 29 -12.91 -1.85 -4.86
N PRO A 30 -11.70 -1.41 -4.48
CA PRO A 30 -10.43 -1.88 -5.04
C PRO A 30 -10.03 -3.28 -4.56
N LEU A 31 -10.62 -3.73 -3.45
CA LEU A 31 -10.37 -5.05 -2.87
C LEU A 31 -11.57 -5.93 -3.13
N ARG A 32 -11.32 -7.20 -3.42
CA ARG A 32 -12.36 -8.23 -3.44
C ARG A 32 -12.77 -8.54 -2.00
N LEU A 33 -13.47 -7.60 -1.38
CA LEU A 33 -14.17 -7.83 -0.14
C LEU A 33 -15.36 -8.71 -0.49
N THR A 34 -15.48 -9.87 0.16
CA THR A 34 -16.78 -10.53 0.25
C THR A 34 -17.72 -9.49 0.83
N PRO A 35 -18.84 -9.17 0.17
CA PRO A 35 -19.72 -8.11 0.64
C PRO A 35 -20.42 -8.63 1.91
N ASP A 36 -19.81 -8.38 3.07
CA ASP A 36 -20.62 -7.86 4.16
C ASP A 36 -20.91 -6.39 3.84
N ASP A 37 -22.13 -5.98 4.13
CA ASP A 37 -22.69 -4.67 3.84
C ASP A 37 -21.87 -3.50 4.45
N GLY A 38 -21.07 -3.76 5.49
CA GLY A 38 -20.25 -2.75 6.17
C GLY A 38 -18.85 -2.50 5.58
N SER A 39 -18.24 -3.44 4.86
CA SER A 39 -16.82 -3.29 4.45
C SER A 39 -16.62 -2.31 3.29
N LEU A 40 -17.58 -2.20 2.38
CA LEU A 40 -17.47 -1.26 1.25
C LEU A 40 -17.54 0.21 1.70
N ASP A 41 -18.41 0.53 2.65
CA ASP A 41 -18.52 1.90 3.16
C ASP A 41 -17.25 2.32 3.91
N GLN A 42 -16.62 1.42 4.65
CA GLN A 42 -15.33 1.69 5.28
C GLN A 42 -14.23 1.95 4.26
N VAL A 43 -14.17 1.17 3.17
CA VAL A 43 -13.15 1.37 2.12
C VAL A 43 -13.35 2.69 1.38
N ARG A 44 -14.58 3.17 1.22
CA ARG A 44 -14.87 4.48 0.61
C ARG A 44 -14.39 5.66 1.46
N MET A 45 -14.15 5.46 2.75
CA MET A 45 -13.62 6.49 3.66
C MET A 45 -12.11 6.68 3.56
N VAL A 46 -11.39 5.75 2.93
CA VAL A 46 -9.93 5.84 2.72
C VAL A 46 -9.61 6.09 1.26
N ILE A 47 -8.47 6.75 1.00
CA ILE A 47 -8.11 7.24 -0.34
C ILE A 47 -8.15 6.17 -1.44
N ILE A 48 -7.86 4.90 -1.14
CA ILE A 48 -7.85 3.81 -2.11
C ILE A 48 -9.25 3.48 -2.68
N GLY A 49 -10.32 3.77 -1.94
CA GLY A 49 -11.71 3.52 -2.34
C GLY A 49 -12.43 4.74 -2.94
N MET A 50 -11.72 5.82 -3.23
CA MET A 50 -12.30 7.06 -3.76
C MET A 50 -12.09 7.20 -5.26
N ASP A 51 -13.04 7.84 -5.94
CA ASP A 51 -12.90 8.31 -7.32
C ASP A 51 -12.66 9.84 -7.36
N PRO A 52 -12.21 10.41 -8.49
CA PRO A 52 -12.25 11.86 -8.68
C PRO A 52 -13.67 12.43 -8.55
N PRO A 53 -13.85 13.65 -8.00
CA PRO A 53 -12.81 14.61 -7.63
C PRO A 53 -12.19 14.37 -6.25
N ASP A 54 -12.87 13.68 -5.33
CA ASP A 54 -12.45 13.55 -3.93
C ASP A 54 -11.07 12.89 -3.81
N HIS A 55 -10.82 11.81 -4.57
CA HIS A 55 -9.50 11.18 -4.61
C HIS A 55 -8.38 12.19 -4.91
N ARG A 56 -8.60 13.15 -5.82
CA ARG A 56 -7.58 14.17 -6.16
C ARG A 56 -7.32 15.11 -5.00
N VAL A 57 -8.38 15.52 -4.30
CA VAL A 57 -8.28 16.40 -3.12
C VAL A 57 -7.46 15.71 -2.03
N PHE A 58 -7.87 14.51 -1.62
CA PHE A 58 -7.15 13.74 -0.60
C PHE A 58 -5.70 13.41 -1.02
N ARG A 59 -5.49 12.99 -2.28
CA ARG A 59 -4.14 12.68 -2.79
C ARG A 59 -3.23 13.90 -2.73
N SER A 60 -3.74 15.10 -3.03
CA SER A 60 -2.95 16.33 -2.99
C SER A 60 -2.45 16.70 -1.58
N ILE A 61 -3.19 16.30 -0.55
CA ILE A 61 -2.82 16.50 0.86
C ILE A 61 -1.79 15.45 1.26
N VAL A 62 -2.12 14.17 1.07
CA VAL A 62 -1.27 13.04 1.50
C VAL A 62 0.08 13.04 0.77
N SER A 63 0.12 13.38 -0.53
CA SER A 63 1.37 13.34 -1.32
C SER A 63 2.46 14.28 -0.79
N LYS A 64 2.11 15.29 0.02
CA LYS A 64 3.10 16.19 0.64
C LYS A 64 4.00 15.47 1.64
N ALA A 65 3.51 14.41 2.29
CA ALA A 65 4.31 13.58 3.19
C ALA A 65 5.27 12.63 2.44
N PHE A 66 5.02 12.37 1.15
CA PHE A 66 5.76 11.40 0.34
C PHE A 66 6.61 12.07 -0.76
N THR A 67 7.05 13.32 -0.55
CA THR A 67 7.95 13.97 -1.50
C THR A 67 9.35 13.36 -1.45
N PRO A 68 10.16 13.43 -2.53
CA PRO A 68 11.52 12.90 -2.52
C PRO A 68 12.37 13.40 -1.35
N LYS A 69 12.20 14.66 -0.94
CA LYS A 69 12.89 15.25 0.21
C LYS A 69 12.48 14.60 1.54
N MET A 70 11.18 14.37 1.74
CA MET A 70 10.69 13.71 2.96
C MET A 70 11.19 12.27 3.04
N ILE A 71 11.13 11.52 1.92
CA ILE A 71 11.63 10.15 1.86
C ILE A 71 13.14 10.08 2.08
N ALA A 72 13.92 11.00 1.50
CA ALA A 72 15.36 11.07 1.74
C ALA A 72 15.71 11.34 3.22
N GLY A 73 14.83 12.04 3.96
CA GLY A 73 14.99 12.25 5.40
C GLY A 73 14.85 10.98 6.23
N LEU A 74 14.18 9.95 5.70
CA LEU A 74 14.00 8.65 6.35
C LEU A 74 15.11 7.64 5.98
N ASP A 75 15.92 7.92 4.95
CA ASP A 75 16.88 6.95 4.42
C ASP A 75 17.92 6.51 5.46
N GLU A 76 18.47 7.47 6.21
CA GLU A 76 19.50 7.18 7.21
C GLU A 76 18.93 6.39 8.39
N SER A 77 17.74 6.75 8.87
CA SER A 77 17.08 6.07 9.99
C SER A 77 16.66 4.65 9.59
N LEU A 78 16.07 4.47 8.40
CA LEU A 78 15.74 3.16 7.83
C LEU A 78 16.96 2.27 7.66
N ARG A 79 18.08 2.83 7.19
CA ARG A 79 19.35 2.12 7.05
C ARG A 79 19.89 1.68 8.42
N ALA A 80 19.85 2.58 9.41
CA ALA A 80 20.28 2.28 10.77
C ALA A 80 19.44 1.17 11.40
N GLU A 81 18.11 1.24 11.29
CA GLU A 81 17.21 0.21 11.83
C GLU A 81 17.40 -1.13 11.10
N THR A 82 17.52 -1.11 9.78
CA THR A 82 17.80 -2.33 9.00
C THR A 82 19.11 -2.98 9.45
N ALA A 83 20.17 -2.18 9.63
CA ALA A 83 21.46 -2.68 10.13
C ALA A 83 21.35 -3.25 11.54
N ARG A 84 20.53 -2.64 12.41
CA ARG A 84 20.26 -3.13 13.77
C ARG A 84 19.54 -4.48 13.74
N VAL A 85 18.44 -4.59 12.97
CA VAL A 85 17.64 -5.81 12.82
C VAL A 85 18.49 -6.96 12.29
N VAL A 86 19.28 -6.72 11.24
CA VAL A 86 20.18 -7.74 10.67
C VAL A 86 21.34 -8.06 11.62
N GLY A 87 21.86 -7.05 12.33
CA GLY A 87 22.96 -7.19 13.28
C GLY A 87 22.62 -8.12 14.46
N GLU A 88 21.38 -8.14 14.93
CA GLU A 88 20.90 -9.06 15.97
C GLU A 88 21.00 -10.54 15.56
N LEU A 89 21.06 -10.82 14.25
CA LEU A 89 21.13 -12.18 13.71
C LEU A 89 22.56 -12.67 13.53
N ARG A 90 23.57 -11.82 13.75
CA ARG A 90 24.97 -12.09 13.39
C ARG A 90 25.55 -13.37 13.99
N ASP A 91 25.18 -13.68 15.23
CA ASP A 91 25.70 -14.83 15.98
C ASP A 91 24.77 -16.06 15.89
N ARG A 92 23.71 -15.98 15.08
CA ARG A 92 22.77 -17.07 14.83
C ARG A 92 23.17 -17.81 13.56
N ASN A 93 23.13 -19.15 13.60
CA ASN A 93 23.33 -19.98 12.41
C ASN A 93 22.08 -20.03 11.52
N GLU A 94 20.90 -19.75 12.07
CA GLU A 94 19.61 -19.84 11.40
C GLU A 94 18.64 -18.73 11.87
N CYS A 95 17.76 -18.29 10.97
CA CYS A 95 16.68 -17.36 11.27
C CYS A 95 15.41 -17.68 10.49
N GLU A 96 14.26 -17.30 11.04
CA GLU A 96 12.99 -17.27 10.32
C GLU A 96 12.85 -15.87 9.72
N PHE A 97 13.22 -15.74 8.45
CA PHE A 97 13.42 -14.44 7.82
C PHE A 97 12.18 -13.53 7.85
N VAL A 98 10.97 -14.08 7.84
CA VAL A 98 9.74 -13.27 7.87
C VAL A 98 9.61 -12.54 9.20
N ALA A 99 9.62 -13.28 10.31
CA ALA A 99 9.47 -12.75 11.66
C ALA A 99 10.72 -12.00 12.12
N ASP A 100 11.91 -12.52 11.81
CA ASP A 100 13.17 -11.99 12.28
C ASP A 100 13.62 -10.73 11.50
N VAL A 101 13.17 -10.54 10.25
CA VAL A 101 13.59 -9.42 9.36
C VAL A 101 12.42 -8.73 8.67
N ALA A 102 11.73 -9.44 7.77
CA ALA A 102 10.84 -8.81 6.79
C ALA A 102 9.64 -8.09 7.40
N ALA A 103 9.11 -8.60 8.52
CA ALA A 103 7.98 -7.98 9.22
C ALA A 103 8.39 -6.74 10.03
N ARG A 104 9.64 -6.67 10.50
CA ARG A 104 10.09 -5.65 11.45
C ARG A 104 10.32 -4.30 10.79
N ILE A 105 11.01 -4.30 9.65
CA ILE A 105 11.42 -3.06 8.96
C ILE A 105 10.20 -2.23 8.52
N PRO A 106 9.17 -2.79 7.84
CA PRO A 106 8.01 -2.01 7.42
C PRO A 106 7.17 -1.49 8.58
N MET A 107 7.01 -2.28 9.66
CA MET A 107 6.28 -1.81 10.86
C MET A 107 6.95 -0.61 11.49
N TRP A 108 8.27 -0.67 11.65
CA TRP A 108 9.05 0.44 12.18
C TRP A 108 8.98 1.67 11.27
N SER A 109 9.09 1.46 9.95
CA SER A 109 9.05 2.53 8.93
C SER A 109 7.79 3.39 8.95
N ILE A 110 6.66 2.82 9.40
CA ILE A 110 5.37 3.53 9.47
C ILE A 110 5.20 4.24 10.82
N SER A 111 5.95 3.85 11.85
CA SER A 111 5.82 4.37 13.21
C SER A 111 6.80 5.49 13.58
N GLU A 112 7.88 5.65 12.82
CA GLU A 112 8.85 6.76 12.98
C GLU A 112 8.29 8.08 12.43
#